data_AF-A0A4S2EIH9-F1
#
_entry.id   AF-A0A4S2EIH9-F1
#
_cell.length_a   1.000
_cell.length_b   1.000
_cell.length_c   1.000
_cell.angle_alpha   90.00
_cell.angle_beta   90.00
_cell.angle_gamma   90.00
#
_symmetry.space_group_name_H-M   'P 1'
#
loop_
_entity.id
_entity.type
_entity.pdbx_description
1 polymer ?
#
loop_
_entity_poly.entity_id
_entity_poly.type
_entity_poly.pdbx_seq_one_letter_code
_entity_poly.pdbx_strand_id
1 'polypeptide(L)'
;MKQGKLIFLLVTIVVIILVQPNVFRTVKSILFPRSFSEQITKDTVSKSDREINKNLAKVKFDGRQVIEVNGNLPTLKPQKGDIKDKGEFYSDIDLLGRVGKAEVLLSINTLSFNKKRGISKIKPTGWKEKTIEINGKEQNFYKRCFLISPEFGGKGNEKNIFTGTRVLEENTTDHSQSMPYYENLVKKYINDTRHQVLYQVTPIFHGIDLVPRGVRIQAKSVEDDQLSFDIFIFNVQPGYKINYLNGNFAKE
;
A
#
# COMPACT_ATOMS: atom_id res chain seq x y z
N MET A 1 60.10 6.70 15.11
CA MET A 1 59.75 6.80 13.67
C MET A 1 59.58 5.43 12.96
N LYS A 2 58.97 4.39 13.59
CA LYS A 2 58.86 3.05 12.97
C LYS A 2 57.42 2.55 12.71
N GLN A 3 56.39 3.03 13.41
CA GLN A 3 55.02 2.50 13.25
C GLN A 3 54.26 3.05 12.03
N GLY A 4 54.38 4.35 11.72
CA GLY A 4 53.70 4.94 10.54
C GLY A 4 54.18 4.38 9.20
N LYS A 5 55.47 3.98 9.11
CA LYS A 5 56.02 3.33 7.92
C LYS A 5 55.47 1.91 7.71
N LEU A 6 55.17 1.18 8.79
CA LEU A 6 54.63 -0.18 8.71
C LEU A 6 53.16 -0.18 8.24
N ILE A 7 52.35 0.75 8.75
CA ILE A 7 50.95 0.90 8.31
C ILE A 7 50.90 1.33 6.84
N PHE A 8 51.75 2.29 6.45
CA PHE A 8 51.85 2.71 5.05
C PHE A 8 52.28 1.54 4.14
N LEU A 9 53.26 0.74 4.56
CA LEU A 9 53.67 -0.46 3.82
C LEU A 9 52.51 -1.46 3.66
N LEU A 10 51.77 -1.74 4.74
CA LEU A 10 50.64 -2.68 4.72
C LEU A 10 49.51 -2.19 3.80
N VAL A 11 49.13 -0.92 3.87
CA VAL A 11 48.14 -0.33 2.97
C VAL A 11 48.59 -0.39 1.52
N THR A 12 49.87 -0.11 1.26
CA THR A 12 50.44 -0.17 -0.10
C THR A 12 50.41 -1.59 -0.66
N ILE A 13 50.73 -2.60 0.16
CA ILE A 13 50.66 -4.01 -0.22
C ILE A 13 49.22 -4.43 -0.53
N VAL A 14 48.25 -4.01 0.29
CA VAL A 14 46.82 -4.29 0.04
C VAL A 14 46.33 -3.65 -1.27
N VAL A 15 46.74 -2.41 -1.55
CA VAL A 15 46.40 -1.73 -2.81
C VAL A 15 47.02 -2.46 -4.00
N ILE A 16 48.29 -2.87 -3.92
CA ILE A 16 48.97 -3.63 -4.99
C ILE A 16 48.25 -4.96 -5.25
N ILE A 17 47.84 -5.67 -4.20
CA ILE A 17 47.09 -6.93 -4.30
C ILE A 17 45.72 -6.71 -4.96
N LEU A 18 45.01 -5.63 -4.64
CA LEU A 18 43.71 -5.31 -5.25
C LEU A 18 43.79 -4.82 -6.70
N VAL A 19 44.93 -4.28 -7.14
CA VAL A 19 45.16 -3.84 -8.53
C VAL A 19 45.49 -5.01 -9.46
N GLN A 20 45.87 -6.18 -8.92
CA GLN A 20 46.14 -7.36 -9.74
C GLN A 20 44.85 -7.89 -10.40
N PRO A 21 44.81 -8.05 -11.74
CA PRO A 21 43.58 -8.38 -12.48
C PRO A 21 42.88 -9.65 -12.01
N ASN A 22 43.65 -10.66 -11.60
CA ASN A 22 43.13 -11.94 -11.15
C ASN A 22 42.56 -11.89 -9.72
N VAL A 23 43.19 -11.13 -8.82
CA VAL A 23 42.70 -10.97 -7.44
C VAL A 23 41.45 -10.10 -7.41
N PHE A 24 41.42 -9.01 -8.18
CA PHE A 24 40.24 -8.17 -8.31
C PHE A 24 39.03 -8.93 -8.84
N ARG A 25 39.23 -9.82 -9.83
CA ARG A 25 38.16 -10.69 -10.35
C ARG A 25 37.60 -11.63 -9.29
N THR A 26 38.46 -12.27 -8.50
CA THR A 26 38.04 -13.17 -7.42
C THR A 26 37.32 -12.42 -6.30
N VAL A 27 37.88 -11.29 -5.83
CA VAL A 27 37.25 -10.43 -4.83
C VAL A 27 35.90 -9.89 -5.32
N LYS A 28 35.79 -9.48 -6.59
CA LYS A 28 34.54 -9.07 -7.22
C LYS A 28 33.51 -10.20 -7.27
N SER A 29 33.92 -11.45 -7.55
CA SER A 29 32.99 -12.59 -7.55
C SER A 29 32.50 -13.01 -6.16
N ILE A 30 33.28 -12.73 -5.10
CA ILE A 30 32.91 -13.04 -3.71
C ILE A 30 32.05 -11.91 -3.10
N LEU A 31 32.36 -10.65 -3.41
CA LEU A 31 31.59 -9.49 -2.91
C LEU A 31 30.34 -9.20 -3.75
N PHE A 32 30.34 -9.58 -5.02
CA PHE A 32 29.21 -9.44 -5.94
C PHE A 32 28.93 -10.78 -6.65
N PRO A 33 28.53 -11.84 -5.91
CA PRO A 33 28.04 -13.04 -6.54
C PRO A 33 26.82 -12.67 -7.40
N ARG A 34 26.79 -13.16 -8.64
CA ARG A 34 25.71 -12.92 -9.60
C ARG A 34 24.33 -13.05 -8.94
N SER A 35 23.56 -11.96 -8.94
CA SER A 35 22.10 -12.01 -9.17
C SER A 35 21.49 -10.64 -9.50
N PHE A 36 22.18 -9.51 -9.30
CA PHE A 36 21.59 -8.19 -9.61
C PHE A 36 21.26 -8.02 -11.10
N SER A 37 22.18 -8.42 -12.00
CA SER A 37 21.94 -8.35 -13.45
C SER A 37 20.96 -9.42 -13.98
N GLU A 38 20.85 -10.57 -13.31
CA GLU A 38 19.85 -11.61 -13.63
C GLU A 38 18.46 -11.25 -13.07
N GLN A 39 18.38 -10.50 -11.96
CA GLN A 39 17.13 -9.88 -11.49
C GLN A 39 16.65 -8.78 -12.45
N ILE A 40 17.57 -7.98 -12.99
CA ILE A 40 17.22 -6.88 -13.90
C ILE A 40 16.68 -7.37 -15.26
N THR A 41 17.04 -8.58 -15.70
CA THR A 41 16.71 -9.07 -17.06
C THR A 41 15.45 -9.92 -17.15
N LYS A 42 14.86 -10.35 -16.02
CA LYS A 42 13.55 -11.05 -16.00
C LYS A 42 12.36 -10.10 -15.75
N ASP A 43 12.62 -8.88 -15.27
CA ASP A 43 11.61 -7.84 -15.06
C ASP A 43 11.57 -6.88 -16.27
N THR A 44 10.95 -7.31 -17.36
CA THR A 44 10.60 -6.41 -18.46
C THR A 44 9.48 -5.46 -18.01
N VAL A 45 9.88 -4.31 -17.47
CA VAL A 45 9.12 -3.07 -17.19
C VAL A 45 7.82 -3.24 -16.38
N SER A 46 7.93 -3.78 -15.16
CA SER A 46 7.02 -3.40 -14.06
C SER A 46 7.70 -2.28 -13.29
N LYS A 47 7.12 -1.08 -13.22
CA LYS A 47 7.62 -0.05 -12.30
C LYS A 47 7.58 -0.59 -10.88
N SER A 48 8.60 -0.30 -10.06
CA SER A 48 8.55 -0.69 -8.65
C SER A 48 7.35 0.00 -7.97
N ASP A 49 6.68 -0.69 -7.05
CA ASP A 49 5.57 -0.13 -6.27
C ASP A 49 5.93 1.22 -5.63
N ARG A 50 7.19 1.37 -5.21
CA ARG A 50 7.71 2.61 -4.65
C ARG A 50 7.60 3.78 -5.62
N GLU A 51 7.93 3.57 -6.89
CA GLU A 51 7.86 4.60 -7.92
C GLU A 51 6.41 4.93 -8.26
N ILE A 52 5.57 3.91 -8.43
CA ILE A 52 4.13 4.07 -8.67
C ILE A 52 3.51 4.90 -7.55
N ASN A 53 3.70 4.51 -6.30
CA ASN A 53 3.14 5.19 -5.13
C ASN A 53 3.66 6.63 -4.99
N LYS A 54 4.95 6.87 -5.31
CA LYS A 54 5.52 8.23 -5.32
C LYS A 54 4.88 9.12 -6.39
N ASN A 55 4.51 8.56 -7.53
CA ASN A 55 3.82 9.29 -8.59
C ASN A 55 2.35 9.54 -8.22
N LEU A 56 1.65 8.52 -7.69
CA LEU A 56 0.27 8.65 -7.19
C LEU A 56 0.14 9.77 -6.16
N ALA A 57 1.12 9.94 -5.27
CA ALA A 57 1.14 11.01 -4.28
C ALA A 57 1.12 12.43 -4.89
N LYS A 58 1.40 12.58 -6.18
CA LYS A 58 1.41 13.87 -6.90
C LYS A 58 0.22 14.05 -7.82
N VAL A 59 -0.59 13.01 -8.03
CA VAL A 59 -1.74 13.08 -8.93
C VAL A 59 -2.80 14.00 -8.32
N LYS A 60 -3.33 14.90 -9.14
CA LYS A 60 -4.41 15.81 -8.75
C LYS A 60 -5.74 15.19 -9.15
N PHE A 61 -6.74 15.37 -8.29
CA PHE A 61 -8.11 15.01 -8.61
C PHE A 61 -8.63 15.88 -9.76
N ASP A 62 -9.17 15.24 -10.79
CA ASP A 62 -9.67 15.88 -12.00
C ASP A 62 -11.17 15.62 -12.23
N GLY A 63 -11.87 15.12 -11.21
CA GLY A 63 -13.26 14.69 -11.28
C GLY A 63 -13.43 13.16 -11.34
N ARG A 64 -12.39 12.40 -11.67
CA ARG A 64 -12.43 10.93 -11.64
C ARG A 64 -12.03 10.39 -10.27
N GLN A 65 -12.99 9.79 -9.58
CA GLN A 65 -12.81 9.28 -8.22
C GLN A 65 -11.90 8.04 -8.16
N VAL A 66 -11.90 7.23 -9.22
CA VAL A 66 -11.03 6.07 -9.36
C VAL A 66 -10.24 6.18 -10.66
N ILE A 67 -8.97 5.80 -10.61
CA ILE A 67 -8.12 5.66 -11.78
C ILE A 67 -7.45 4.29 -11.78
N GLU A 68 -7.25 3.73 -12.97
CA GLU A 68 -6.41 2.56 -13.16
C GLU A 68 -4.93 2.91 -12.94
N VAL A 69 -4.20 1.98 -12.36
CA VAL A 69 -2.79 2.09 -12.03
C VAL A 69 -2.04 0.96 -12.73
N ASN A 70 -0.85 1.24 -13.24
CA ASN A 70 -0.01 0.23 -13.89
C ASN A 70 -0.73 -0.58 -15.00
N GLY A 71 -1.57 0.09 -15.80
CA GLY A 71 -2.38 -0.59 -16.83
C GLY A 71 -3.44 -1.54 -16.26
N ASN A 72 -3.91 -1.26 -15.04
CA ASN A 72 -4.78 -2.11 -14.23
C ASN A 72 -4.18 -3.49 -13.92
N LEU A 73 -2.85 -3.61 -13.95
CA LEU A 73 -2.13 -4.86 -13.65
C LEU A 73 -1.43 -4.73 -12.30
N PRO A 74 -1.78 -5.55 -11.30
CA PRO A 74 -1.11 -5.53 -10.00
C PRO A 74 0.32 -6.04 -10.12
N THR A 75 1.20 -5.50 -9.28
CA THR A 75 2.59 -5.97 -9.12
C THR A 75 2.67 -7.20 -8.21
N LEU A 76 1.52 -7.60 -7.62
CA LEU A 76 1.37 -8.78 -6.78
C LEU A 76 1.74 -10.06 -7.56
N LYS A 77 2.54 -10.92 -6.92
CA LYS A 77 2.97 -12.21 -7.46
C LYS A 77 2.57 -13.33 -6.49
N PRO A 78 1.27 -13.61 -6.31
CA PRO A 78 0.83 -14.70 -5.42
C PRO A 78 1.32 -16.06 -5.93
N GLN A 79 1.70 -16.96 -5.03
CA GLN A 79 2.10 -18.33 -5.40
C GLN A 79 1.18 -19.37 -4.77
N LYS A 80 0.91 -20.42 -5.55
CA LYS A 80 0.21 -21.61 -5.06
C LYS A 80 1.07 -22.30 -4.00
N GLY A 81 0.56 -22.41 -2.77
CA GLY A 81 1.31 -22.98 -1.65
C GLY A 81 1.86 -21.96 -0.65
N ASP A 82 1.62 -20.65 -0.84
CA ASP A 82 1.82 -19.60 0.18
C ASP A 82 0.87 -19.75 1.41
N ILE A 83 0.14 -20.87 1.48
CA ILE A 83 -0.84 -21.24 2.49
C ILE A 83 -0.13 -21.59 3.80
N LYS A 84 0.30 -20.57 4.55
CA LYS A 84 0.66 -20.69 5.96
C LYS A 84 0.19 -19.46 6.76
N ASP A 85 -1.01 -19.56 7.31
CA ASP A 85 -1.33 -19.17 8.69
C ASP A 85 -0.78 -17.85 9.24
N LYS A 86 -0.88 -16.75 8.48
CA LYS A 86 -0.81 -15.40 9.11
C LYS A 86 -1.92 -14.44 8.70
N GLY A 87 -2.67 -14.74 7.64
CA GLY A 87 -4.03 -14.23 7.35
C GLY A 87 -4.19 -12.73 7.13
N GLU A 88 -3.18 -11.91 7.42
CA GLU A 88 -3.15 -10.46 7.26
C GLU A 88 -1.74 -9.96 7.62
N PHE A 89 -1.30 -8.91 6.94
CA PHE A 89 -0.08 -8.19 7.22
C PHE A 89 -0.42 -6.70 7.31
N TYR A 90 0.12 -6.04 8.33
CA TYR A 90 0.07 -4.59 8.47
C TYR A 90 1.49 -4.07 8.58
N SER A 91 1.84 -3.09 7.76
CA SER A 91 3.11 -2.37 7.92
C SER A 91 3.16 -1.65 9.26
N ASP A 92 4.37 -1.39 9.73
CA ASP A 92 4.55 -0.52 10.88
C ASP A 92 4.08 0.90 10.59
N ILE A 93 3.64 1.56 11.66
CA ILE A 93 3.32 2.97 11.66
C ILE A 93 4.61 3.75 11.39
N ASP A 94 4.54 4.75 10.52
CA ASP A 94 5.71 5.58 10.22
C ASP A 94 6.00 6.62 11.32
N LEU A 95 7.08 7.38 11.15
CA LEU A 95 7.51 8.39 12.13
C LEU A 95 6.50 9.53 12.36
N LEU A 96 5.50 9.70 11.49
CA LEU A 96 4.44 10.69 11.64
C LEU A 96 3.16 10.08 12.24
N GLY A 97 3.19 8.81 12.67
CA GLY A 97 2.02 8.12 13.19
C GLY A 97 1.09 7.58 12.10
N ARG A 98 1.51 7.55 10.84
CA ARG A 98 0.65 7.19 9.71
C ARG A 98 0.68 5.68 9.44
N VAL A 99 -0.48 5.14 9.06
CA VAL A 99 -0.60 3.76 8.63
C VAL A 99 0.18 3.49 7.34
N GLY A 100 0.81 2.33 7.26
CA GLY A 100 1.45 1.85 6.04
C GLY A 100 0.53 0.92 5.24
N LYS A 101 1.12 0.16 4.31
CA LYS A 101 0.35 -0.82 3.51
C LYS A 101 -0.16 -1.98 4.37
N ALA A 102 -1.29 -2.53 3.97
CA ALA A 102 -1.83 -3.78 4.51
C ALA A 102 -2.07 -4.78 3.39
N GLU A 103 -1.90 -6.06 3.68
CA GLU A 103 -2.01 -7.16 2.72
C GLU A 103 -2.72 -8.35 3.37
N VAL A 104 -3.51 -9.09 2.61
CA VAL A 104 -4.20 -10.30 3.08
C VAL A 104 -4.33 -11.29 1.94
N LEU A 105 -4.08 -12.56 2.24
CA LEU A 105 -4.47 -13.68 1.37
C LEU A 105 -5.88 -14.12 1.75
N LEU A 106 -6.84 -13.79 0.89
CA LEU A 106 -8.24 -14.07 1.09
C LEU A 106 -8.59 -15.44 0.53
N SER A 107 -9.49 -16.14 1.23
CA SER A 107 -10.14 -17.38 0.81
C SER A 107 -11.53 -17.43 1.42
N ILE A 108 -12.33 -18.44 1.06
CA ILE A 108 -13.64 -18.62 1.69
C ILE A 108 -13.56 -18.71 3.23
N ASN A 109 -12.46 -19.26 3.77
CA ASN A 109 -12.29 -19.44 5.22
C ASN A 109 -11.87 -18.16 5.95
N THR A 110 -11.30 -17.18 5.25
CA THR A 110 -10.89 -15.89 5.85
C THR A 110 -12.00 -14.85 5.78
N LEU A 111 -12.96 -15.00 4.85
CA LEU A 111 -14.12 -14.14 4.80
C LEU A 111 -14.92 -14.27 6.10
N SER A 112 -15.17 -13.13 6.73
CA SER A 112 -15.85 -13.04 8.02
C SER A 112 -17.25 -12.46 7.84
N PHE A 113 -18.24 -13.08 8.48
CA PHE A 113 -19.59 -12.53 8.59
C PHE A 113 -19.72 -11.55 9.76
N ASN A 114 -18.70 -11.44 10.62
CA ASN A 114 -18.75 -10.64 11.83
C ASN A 114 -18.22 -9.22 11.59
N LYS A 115 -19.12 -8.22 11.69
CA LYS A 115 -18.83 -6.80 11.44
C LYS A 115 -18.32 -6.04 12.67
N LYS A 116 -17.89 -6.70 13.76
CA LYS A 116 -17.46 -6.00 14.98
C LYS A 116 -16.26 -5.09 14.70
N ARG A 117 -16.48 -3.78 14.73
CA ARG A 117 -15.46 -2.77 14.37
C ARG A 117 -14.59 -2.37 15.55
N GLY A 118 -15.12 -2.16 16.76
CA GLY A 118 -14.31 -1.83 17.95
C GLY A 118 -13.40 -0.60 17.85
N ILE A 119 -13.56 0.26 16.84
CA ILE A 119 -12.58 1.30 16.46
C ILE A 119 -12.92 2.72 16.92
N SER A 120 -14.03 2.92 17.64
CA SER A 120 -14.52 4.28 17.97
C SER A 120 -13.48 5.11 18.74
N LYS A 121 -12.60 4.47 19.51
CA LYS A 121 -11.53 5.13 20.27
C LYS A 121 -10.30 5.49 19.44
N ILE A 122 -10.09 4.85 18.29
CA ILE A 122 -8.91 5.07 17.44
C ILE A 122 -9.04 6.45 16.76
N LYS A 123 -8.03 7.29 16.85
CA LYS A 123 -7.98 8.58 16.14
C LYS A 123 -6.80 8.55 15.18
N PRO A 124 -7.01 8.19 13.90
CA PRO A 124 -5.92 8.15 12.93
C PRO A 124 -5.32 9.53 12.69
N THR A 125 -4.17 9.58 12.03
CA THR A 125 -3.51 10.84 11.67
C THR A 125 -4.43 11.77 10.88
N GLY A 126 -4.36 13.07 11.18
CA GLY A 126 -5.21 14.09 10.56
C GLY A 126 -6.70 14.02 10.95
N TRP A 127 -7.09 13.18 11.91
CA TRP A 127 -8.50 13.04 12.31
C TRP A 127 -9.14 14.37 12.76
N LYS A 128 -10.33 14.66 12.23
CA LYS A 128 -11.20 15.76 12.68
C LYS A 128 -12.59 15.23 12.99
N GLU A 129 -13.05 15.54 14.20
CA GLU A 129 -14.39 15.23 14.66
C GLU A 129 -15.31 16.41 14.30
N LYS A 130 -15.62 16.51 13.01
CA LYS A 130 -16.51 17.52 12.45
C LYS A 130 -17.54 16.88 11.53
N THR A 131 -18.71 17.50 11.47
CA THR A 131 -19.84 17.09 10.67
C THR A 131 -20.06 18.06 9.51
N ILE A 132 -20.76 17.57 8.49
CA ILE A 132 -21.27 18.34 7.36
C ILE A 132 -22.71 17.90 7.06
N GLU A 133 -23.48 18.78 6.44
CA GLU A 133 -24.81 18.43 5.95
C GLU A 133 -24.70 17.69 4.61
N ILE A 134 -25.28 16.50 4.55
CA ILE A 134 -25.39 15.68 3.34
C ILE A 134 -26.85 15.22 3.25
N ASN A 135 -27.54 15.62 2.17
CA ASN A 135 -28.96 15.33 1.94
C ASN A 135 -29.86 15.72 3.12
N GLY A 136 -29.66 16.93 3.68
CA GLY A 136 -30.43 17.45 4.81
C GLY A 136 -30.15 16.77 6.16
N LYS A 137 -29.11 15.93 6.24
CA LYS A 137 -28.72 15.24 7.48
C LYS A 137 -27.29 15.58 7.85
N GLU A 138 -27.08 15.86 9.13
CA GLU A 138 -25.76 16.08 9.69
C GLU A 138 -25.00 14.75 9.81
N GLN A 139 -23.80 14.68 9.22
CA GLN A 139 -23.01 13.47 9.13
C GLN A 139 -21.53 13.78 9.30
N ASN A 140 -20.76 12.88 9.92
CA ASN A 140 -19.30 13.06 10.05
C ASN A 140 -18.64 13.21 8.67
N PHE A 141 -17.77 14.20 8.54
CA PHE A 141 -16.98 14.44 7.32
C PHE A 141 -16.02 13.28 7.06
N TYR A 142 -15.28 12.88 8.10
CA TYR A 142 -14.38 11.73 8.03
C TYR A 142 -15.00 10.48 8.65
N LYS A 143 -14.58 9.34 8.08
CA LYS A 143 -14.80 7.99 8.58
C LYS A 143 -13.46 7.37 8.95
N ARG A 144 -13.52 6.46 9.92
CA ARG A 144 -12.42 5.57 10.25
C ARG A 144 -12.47 4.41 9.25
N CYS A 145 -11.74 4.57 8.16
CA CYS A 145 -11.75 3.63 7.05
C CYS A 145 -10.75 2.51 7.34
N PHE A 146 -11.10 1.28 6.95
CA PHE A 146 -10.21 0.13 7.08
C PHE A 146 -9.33 -0.01 5.83
N LEU A 147 -8.08 -0.44 6.00
CA LEU A 147 -7.28 -0.92 4.87
C LEU A 147 -7.74 -2.31 4.45
N ILE A 148 -7.86 -3.22 5.42
CA ILE A 148 -8.46 -4.53 5.27
C ILE A 148 -9.79 -4.54 6.02
N SER A 149 -10.88 -4.68 5.27
CA SER A 149 -12.24 -4.71 5.79
C SER A 149 -12.42 -5.79 6.86
N PRO A 150 -13.28 -5.56 7.88
CA PRO A 150 -13.69 -6.62 8.80
C PRO A 150 -14.33 -7.81 8.09
N GLU A 151 -14.95 -7.61 6.91
CA GLU A 151 -15.50 -8.71 6.09
C GLU A 151 -14.41 -9.61 5.51
N PHE A 152 -13.17 -9.12 5.45
CA PHE A 152 -11.96 -9.82 5.03
C PHE A 152 -11.15 -10.37 6.20
N GLY A 153 -11.71 -10.33 7.42
CA GLY A 153 -11.02 -10.74 8.65
C GLY A 153 -10.12 -9.65 9.25
N GLY A 154 -10.10 -8.45 8.66
CA GLY A 154 -9.27 -7.35 9.10
C GLY A 154 -9.58 -6.88 10.52
N LYS A 155 -8.53 -6.69 11.33
CA LYS A 155 -8.65 -6.26 12.73
C LYS A 155 -8.83 -4.75 12.87
N GLY A 156 -9.67 -4.33 13.81
CA GLY A 156 -9.78 -2.94 14.23
C GLY A 156 -8.60 -2.52 15.13
N ASN A 157 -7.49 -2.08 14.53
CA ASN A 157 -6.30 -1.60 15.24
C ASN A 157 -5.69 -0.37 14.54
N GLU A 158 -4.75 0.31 15.21
CA GLU A 158 -4.16 1.56 14.71
C GLU A 158 -3.38 1.40 13.40
N LYS A 159 -2.91 0.20 13.05
CA LYS A 159 -2.21 -0.10 11.79
C LYS A 159 -3.16 -0.36 10.61
N ASN A 160 -4.46 -0.50 10.85
CA ASN A 160 -5.47 -0.81 9.83
C ASN A 160 -6.49 0.31 9.62
N ILE A 161 -6.38 1.43 10.35
CA ILE A 161 -7.39 2.49 10.34
C ILE A 161 -6.78 3.80 9.88
N PHE A 162 -7.41 4.45 8.91
CA PHE A 162 -6.98 5.76 8.42
C PHE A 162 -8.14 6.76 8.34
N THR A 163 -7.79 8.04 8.26
CA THR A 163 -8.74 9.15 8.03
C THR A 163 -9.14 9.15 6.56
N GLY A 164 -10.34 8.64 6.26
CA GLY A 164 -10.93 8.66 4.92
C GLY A 164 -12.22 9.45 4.88
N THR A 165 -12.55 10.00 3.72
CA THR A 165 -13.79 10.71 3.45
C THR A 165 -14.97 9.74 3.37
N ARG A 166 -16.18 10.29 3.45
CA ARG A 166 -17.38 9.46 3.33
C ARG A 166 -17.52 8.86 1.94
N VAL A 167 -17.19 9.58 0.87
CA VAL A 167 -17.24 9.05 -0.50
C VAL A 167 -16.29 7.85 -0.67
N LEU A 168 -15.14 7.86 -0.03
CA LEU A 168 -14.19 6.75 -0.08
C LEU A 168 -14.77 5.47 0.55
N GLU A 169 -15.43 5.60 1.70
CA GLU A 169 -16.01 4.49 2.48
C GLU A 169 -17.43 4.10 2.04
N GLU A 170 -18.20 5.02 1.50
CA GLU A 170 -19.62 4.86 1.17
C GLU A 170 -20.05 5.96 0.17
N ASN A 171 -19.82 5.72 -1.12
CA ASN A 171 -20.39 6.55 -2.18
C ASN A 171 -21.81 6.06 -2.50
N THR A 172 -22.82 6.90 -2.24
CA THR A 172 -24.23 6.58 -2.49
C THR A 172 -24.73 7.01 -3.87
N THR A 173 -23.91 7.77 -4.62
CA THR A 173 -24.27 8.26 -5.96
C THR A 173 -23.76 7.31 -7.04
N ASP A 174 -22.51 6.87 -6.89
CA ASP A 174 -21.91 5.85 -7.76
C ASP A 174 -21.06 4.92 -6.89
N HIS A 175 -21.61 3.74 -6.61
CA HIS A 175 -20.94 2.76 -5.75
C HIS A 175 -19.59 2.31 -6.33
N SER A 176 -19.44 2.30 -7.66
CA SER A 176 -18.20 1.86 -8.35
C SER A 176 -16.97 2.68 -7.98
N GLN A 177 -17.20 3.83 -7.34
CA GLN A 177 -16.18 4.80 -6.97
C GLN A 177 -15.72 4.72 -5.51
N SER A 178 -16.06 3.65 -4.79
CA SER A 178 -15.78 3.50 -3.36
C SER A 178 -15.04 2.20 -3.05
N MET A 179 -14.32 2.16 -1.92
CA MET A 179 -13.60 0.95 -1.49
C MET A 179 -14.51 -0.29 -1.39
N PRO A 180 -15.74 -0.21 -0.81
CA PRO A 180 -16.60 -1.38 -0.69
C PRO A 180 -17.00 -2.03 -2.02
N TYR A 181 -17.00 -1.29 -3.13
CA TYR A 181 -17.29 -1.89 -4.43
C TYR A 181 -16.22 -2.90 -4.84
N TYR A 182 -14.95 -2.53 -4.73
CA TYR A 182 -13.82 -3.42 -5.03
C TYR A 182 -13.72 -4.57 -4.03
N GLU A 183 -14.03 -4.32 -2.75
CA GLU A 183 -14.15 -5.39 -1.77
C GLU A 183 -15.25 -6.40 -2.15
N ASN A 184 -16.40 -5.92 -2.64
CA ASN A 184 -17.47 -6.79 -3.10
C ASN A 184 -17.12 -7.58 -4.37
N LEU A 185 -16.36 -7.01 -5.30
CA LEU A 185 -15.85 -7.75 -6.47
C LEU A 185 -14.98 -8.93 -6.04
N VAL A 186 -14.03 -8.70 -5.14
CA VAL A 186 -13.14 -9.73 -4.58
C VAL A 186 -13.95 -10.79 -3.84
N LYS A 187 -14.88 -10.36 -2.96
CA LYS A 187 -15.76 -11.27 -2.19
C LYS A 187 -16.63 -12.13 -3.09
N LYS A 188 -17.23 -11.54 -4.13
CA LYS A 188 -18.06 -12.26 -5.09
C LYS A 188 -17.23 -13.33 -5.81
N TYR A 189 -16.06 -12.97 -6.31
CA TYR A 189 -15.15 -13.90 -6.96
C TYR A 189 -14.81 -15.10 -6.06
N ILE A 190 -14.38 -14.85 -4.82
CA ILE A 190 -14.07 -15.93 -3.85
C ILE A 190 -15.28 -16.83 -3.57
N ASN A 191 -16.49 -16.27 -3.48
CA ASN A 191 -17.70 -17.07 -3.25
C ASN A 191 -18.04 -17.98 -4.44
N ASP A 192 -17.87 -17.47 -5.66
CA ASP A 192 -18.21 -18.16 -6.89
C ASP A 192 -17.21 -19.26 -7.24
N THR A 193 -15.91 -19.00 -7.08
CA THR A 193 -14.84 -19.90 -7.53
C THR A 193 -14.20 -20.71 -6.40
N ARG A 194 -14.32 -20.23 -5.15
CA ARG A 194 -13.55 -20.71 -3.98
C ARG A 194 -12.04 -20.54 -4.11
N HIS A 195 -11.59 -19.79 -5.11
CA HIS A 195 -10.19 -19.41 -5.30
C HIS A 195 -9.75 -18.40 -4.25
N GLN A 196 -8.45 -18.34 -4.04
CA GLN A 196 -7.79 -17.39 -3.18
C GLN A 196 -7.48 -16.09 -3.94
N VAL A 197 -7.42 -14.98 -3.20
CA VAL A 197 -7.07 -13.67 -3.74
C VAL A 197 -6.05 -12.99 -2.83
N LEU A 198 -4.89 -12.63 -3.36
CA LEU A 198 -3.98 -11.73 -2.68
C LEU A 198 -4.48 -10.30 -2.87
N TYR A 199 -4.77 -9.62 -1.75
CA TYR A 199 -5.34 -8.28 -1.73
C TYR A 199 -4.44 -7.35 -0.91
N GLN A 200 -4.08 -6.19 -1.47
CA GLN A 200 -3.21 -5.21 -0.82
C GLN A 200 -3.82 -3.80 -0.93
N VAL A 201 -3.85 -3.07 0.19
CA VAL A 201 -4.24 -1.66 0.22
C VAL A 201 -3.07 -0.82 0.73
N THR A 202 -2.72 0.23 -0.02
CA THR A 202 -1.63 1.15 0.32
C THR A 202 -2.14 2.59 0.37
N PRO A 203 -2.19 3.20 1.57
CA PRO A 203 -2.43 4.64 1.71
C PRO A 203 -1.33 5.45 1.05
N ILE A 204 -1.73 6.44 0.26
CA ILE A 204 -0.79 7.30 -0.47
C ILE A 204 -0.75 8.67 0.19
N PHE A 205 0.35 8.98 0.85
CA PHE A 205 0.62 10.29 1.45
C PHE A 205 1.56 11.12 0.57
N HIS A 206 1.37 12.45 0.54
CA HIS A 206 2.30 13.36 -0.11
C HIS A 206 3.15 14.08 0.95
N GLY A 207 4.47 13.85 0.92
CA GLY A 207 5.39 14.46 1.89
C GLY A 207 5.00 14.16 3.34
N ILE A 208 4.74 15.22 4.11
CA ILE A 208 4.39 15.16 5.54
C ILE A 208 2.88 15.20 5.80
N ASP A 209 2.05 14.97 4.77
CA ASP A 209 0.60 14.90 4.95
C ASP A 209 0.19 13.87 6.01
N LEU A 210 -0.78 14.25 6.85
CA LEU A 210 -1.36 13.38 7.87
C LEU A 210 -2.63 12.67 7.40
N VAL A 211 -3.27 13.14 6.32
CA VAL A 211 -4.39 12.45 5.67
C VAL A 211 -3.91 11.93 4.32
N PRO A 212 -4.18 10.67 3.94
CA PRO A 212 -3.75 10.16 2.65
C PRO A 212 -4.53 10.86 1.53
N ARG A 213 -3.87 11.09 0.39
CA ARG A 213 -4.47 11.62 -0.84
C ARG A 213 -5.47 10.64 -1.47
N GLY A 214 -5.33 9.37 -1.13
CA GLY A 214 -6.14 8.26 -1.61
C GLY A 214 -5.52 6.93 -1.18
N VAL A 215 -6.10 5.84 -1.66
CA VAL A 215 -5.59 4.49 -1.44
C VAL A 215 -5.36 3.81 -2.78
N ARG A 216 -4.22 3.13 -2.93
CA ARG A 216 -4.00 2.18 -4.02
C ARG A 216 -4.48 0.82 -3.56
N ILE A 217 -5.30 0.16 -4.37
CA ILE A 217 -5.82 -1.18 -4.10
C ILE A 217 -5.36 -2.11 -5.21
N GLN A 218 -4.74 -3.22 -4.82
CA GLN A 218 -4.32 -4.28 -5.73
C GLN A 218 -5.02 -5.57 -5.33
N ALA A 219 -5.52 -6.33 -6.30
CA ALA A 219 -6.06 -7.67 -6.09
C ALA A 219 -5.63 -8.59 -7.23
N LYS A 220 -5.20 -9.81 -6.88
CA LYS A 220 -4.87 -10.85 -7.86
C LYS A 220 -5.30 -12.23 -7.35
N SER A 221 -6.06 -12.98 -8.15
CA SER A 221 -6.38 -14.39 -7.89
C SER A 221 -5.13 -15.27 -7.92
N VAL A 222 -5.11 -16.34 -7.13
CA VAL A 222 -3.93 -17.22 -7.00
C VAL A 222 -4.00 -18.40 -7.98
N GLU A 223 -5.17 -18.99 -8.14
CA GLU A 223 -5.39 -20.21 -8.92
C GLU A 223 -5.57 -19.95 -10.42
N ASP A 224 -6.01 -18.76 -10.79
CA ASP A 224 -6.21 -18.31 -12.17
C ASP A 224 -5.92 -16.80 -12.30
N ASP A 225 -6.05 -16.25 -13.50
CA ASP A 225 -5.88 -14.82 -13.80
C ASP A 225 -7.24 -14.10 -14.04
N GLN A 226 -8.36 -14.62 -13.52
CA GLN A 226 -9.70 -14.06 -13.77
C GLN A 226 -10.01 -12.82 -12.92
N LEU A 227 -9.40 -12.69 -11.74
CA LEU A 227 -9.50 -11.49 -10.91
C LEU A 227 -8.15 -10.80 -10.83
N SER A 228 -8.00 -9.67 -11.51
CA SER A 228 -6.76 -8.90 -11.53
C SER A 228 -7.07 -7.42 -11.69
N PHE A 229 -6.68 -6.58 -10.73
CA PHE A 229 -6.78 -5.13 -10.85
C PHE A 229 -5.75 -4.39 -10.00
N ASP A 230 -5.40 -3.18 -10.44
CA ASP A 230 -4.59 -2.21 -9.71
C ASP A 230 -5.18 -0.82 -9.95
N ILE A 231 -5.70 -0.22 -8.88
CA ILE A 231 -6.46 1.02 -8.94
C ILE A 231 -6.02 1.98 -7.84
N PHE A 232 -6.33 3.26 -8.04
CA PHE A 232 -6.20 4.29 -7.02
C PHE A 232 -7.53 5.02 -6.84
N ILE A 233 -8.01 5.08 -5.60
CA ILE A 233 -9.23 5.79 -5.22
C ILE A 233 -8.85 7.04 -4.45
N PHE A 234 -9.28 8.21 -4.93
CA PHE A 234 -8.99 9.49 -4.30
C PHE A 234 -9.71 9.65 -2.95
N ASN A 235 -9.05 10.23 -1.96
CA ASN A 235 -9.65 10.56 -0.68
C ASN A 235 -10.24 11.98 -0.70
N VAL A 236 -11.29 12.18 -1.51
CA VAL A 236 -11.94 13.47 -1.72
C VAL A 236 -13.41 13.43 -1.30
N GLN A 237 -13.96 14.60 -1.00
CA GLN A 237 -15.37 14.78 -0.68
C GLN A 237 -15.91 15.89 -1.59
N PRO A 238 -16.87 15.60 -2.49
CA PRO A 238 -17.45 16.60 -3.38
C PRO A 238 -17.96 17.83 -2.62
N GLY A 239 -17.66 19.03 -3.13
CA GLY A 239 -18.01 20.31 -2.53
C GLY A 239 -17.10 20.73 -1.35
N TYR A 240 -16.01 20.02 -1.11
CA TYR A 240 -15.07 20.33 -0.02
C TYR A 240 -13.62 20.18 -0.44
N LYS A 241 -12.81 21.16 -0.04
CA LYS A 241 -11.36 21.14 -0.16
C LYS A 241 -10.72 20.67 1.14
N ILE A 242 -9.92 19.61 1.06
CA ILE A 242 -9.20 19.03 2.19
C ILE A 242 -7.77 19.58 2.25
N ASN A 243 -7.36 20.04 3.42
CA ASN A 243 -5.97 20.27 3.79
C ASN A 243 -5.38 18.96 4.34
N TYR A 244 -4.77 18.17 3.45
CA TYR A 244 -4.22 16.85 3.80
C TYR A 244 -3.05 16.91 4.80
N LEU A 245 -2.43 18.07 4.98
CA LEU A 245 -1.37 18.26 5.98
C LEU A 245 -1.87 18.03 7.39
N ASN A 246 -3.10 18.45 7.70
CA ASN A 246 -3.63 18.44 9.07
C ASN A 246 -5.08 17.96 9.19
N GLY A 247 -5.71 17.60 8.07
CA GLY A 247 -7.09 17.14 7.97
C GLY A 247 -8.16 18.22 8.08
N ASN A 248 -7.82 19.51 8.21
CA ASN A 248 -8.82 20.57 8.11
C ASN A 248 -9.46 20.56 6.72
N PHE A 249 -10.71 21.00 6.64
CA PHE A 249 -11.45 21.09 5.38
C PHE A 249 -12.28 22.37 5.34
N ALA A 250 -12.59 22.83 4.14
CA ALA A 250 -13.47 23.97 3.87
C ALA A 250 -14.42 23.62 2.73
N LYS A 251 -15.63 24.16 2.77
CA LYS A 251 -16.57 24.07 1.65
C LYS A 251 -16.00 24.87 0.46
N GLU A 252 -16.13 24.33 -0.74
CA GLU A 252 -15.80 25.03 -1.99
C GLU A 252 -16.87 26.04 -2.39
#